data_AF-A0A9P7FV28-F1
#
_entry.id   AF-A0A9P7FV28-F1
#
_cell.length_a   1.000
_cell.length_b   1.000
_cell.length_c   1.000
_cell.angle_alpha   90.00
_cell.angle_beta   90.00
_cell.angle_gamma   90.00
#
_symmetry.space_group_name_H-M   'P 1'
#
loop_
_entity.id
_entity.type
_entity.pdbx_description
1 polymer ?
#
loop_
_entity_poly.entity_id
_entity_poly.type
_entity_poly.pdbx_seq_one_letter_code
_entity_poly.pdbx_strand_id
1 'polypeptide(L)'
;MLGAYLTSPFARIYLTAPYTFRRNSFYLGAALWALGITSRIWHNEMLHHAQRTAALGKAKKDDDTRNLDARVRDALPRCGLHVCVSHPQFLCEWTEWFGFALAAAPRPPFLLASARWLCNARNVLTLVRNPAYLFAPNLAPSYIVLFVEVVVMLPYAWRRHQSLKTGVAAGKPPFAVVPFVL
;
A
#
# COMPACT_ATOMS: atom_id res chain seq x y z
N MET A 1 -2.30 -6.31 -15.44
CA MET A 1 -1.36 -5.16 -15.54
C MET A 1 0.10 -5.60 -15.63
N LEU A 2 0.59 -6.51 -14.77
CA LEU A 2 1.98 -7.00 -14.84
C LEU A 2 2.33 -7.65 -16.19
N GLY A 3 1.43 -8.46 -16.76
CA GLY A 3 1.64 -9.05 -18.09
C GLY A 3 1.81 -8.00 -19.20
N ALA A 4 1.03 -6.92 -19.16
CA ALA A 4 1.15 -5.80 -20.11
C ALA A 4 2.47 -5.03 -19.92
N TYR A 5 3.00 -4.97 -18.70
CA TYR A 5 4.33 -4.41 -18.46
C TYR A 5 5.42 -5.29 -19.06
N LEU A 6 5.42 -6.59 -18.79
CA LEU A 6 6.44 -7.52 -19.28
C LEU A 6 6.49 -7.61 -20.82
N THR A 7 5.36 -7.41 -21.49
CA THR A 7 5.31 -7.36 -22.96
C THR A 7 5.66 -5.98 -23.54
N SER A 8 5.73 -4.93 -22.72
CA SER A 8 6.01 -3.57 -23.17
C SER A 8 7.47 -3.38 -23.62
N PRO A 9 7.72 -2.45 -24.55
CA PRO A 9 9.09 -2.04 -24.92
C PRO A 9 9.90 -1.55 -23.71
N PHE A 10 9.24 -0.95 -22.71
CA PHE A 10 9.88 -0.50 -21.48
C PHE A 10 10.50 -1.68 -20.72
N ALA A 11 9.77 -2.77 -20.49
CA ALA A 11 10.33 -3.92 -19.79
C ALA A 11 11.55 -4.49 -20.54
N ARG A 12 11.52 -4.53 -21.88
CA ARG A 12 12.64 -5.01 -22.69
C ARG A 12 13.88 -4.13 -22.56
N ILE A 13 13.73 -2.81 -22.47
CA ILE A 13 14.86 -1.90 -22.28
C ILE A 13 15.40 -2.02 -20.85
N TYR A 14 14.51 -2.02 -19.87
CA TYR A 14 14.87 -1.86 -18.46
C TYR A 14 15.24 -3.15 -17.74
N LEU A 15 14.81 -4.33 -18.23
CA LEU A 15 15.13 -5.63 -17.64
C LEU A 15 16.27 -6.37 -18.34
N THR A 16 16.99 -5.73 -19.26
CA THR A 16 18.18 -6.33 -19.87
C THR A 16 19.30 -6.47 -18.84
N ALA A 17 19.83 -7.69 -18.69
CA ALA A 17 20.87 -8.02 -17.69
C ALA A 17 21.99 -6.97 -17.52
N PRO A 18 22.67 -6.49 -18.59
CA PRO A 18 23.75 -5.52 -18.42
C PRO A 18 23.27 -4.15 -17.90
N TYR A 19 22.04 -3.75 -18.20
CA TYR A 19 21.48 -2.47 -17.77
C TYR A 19 20.90 -2.54 -16.36
N THR A 20 20.22 -3.64 -16.03
CA THR A 20 19.59 -3.89 -14.72
C THR A 20 20.61 -3.86 -13.59
N PHE A 21 21.68 -4.65 -13.71
CA PHE A 21 22.67 -4.80 -12.62
C PHE A 21 23.60 -3.59 -12.47
N ARG A 22 23.68 -2.69 -13.45
CA ARG A 22 24.43 -1.44 -13.33
C ARG A 22 23.71 -0.37 -12.53
N ARG A 23 22.42 -0.56 -12.23
CA ARG A 23 21.56 0.48 -11.69
C ARG A 23 21.39 0.36 -10.17
N ASN A 24 21.90 1.33 -9.42
CA ASN A 24 21.71 1.35 -7.96
C ASN A 24 20.24 1.37 -7.53
N SER A 25 19.33 1.96 -8.33
CA SER A 25 17.90 1.93 -8.03
C SER A 25 17.28 0.54 -8.19
N PHE A 26 17.89 -0.37 -8.96
CA PHE A 26 17.47 -1.76 -9.01
C PHE A 26 17.68 -2.44 -7.66
N TYR A 27 18.89 -2.33 -7.08
CA TYR A 27 19.18 -2.90 -5.76
C TYR A 27 18.36 -2.27 -4.65
N LEU A 28 18.20 -0.94 -4.65
CA LEU A 28 17.34 -0.25 -3.68
C LEU A 28 15.89 -0.68 -3.83
N GLY A 29 15.38 -0.77 -5.06
CA GLY A 29 14.02 -1.22 -5.33
C GLY A 29 13.79 -2.66 -4.92
N ALA A 30 14.75 -3.55 -5.21
CA ALA A 30 14.70 -4.96 -4.80
C ALA A 30 14.75 -5.11 -3.27
N ALA A 31 15.58 -4.33 -2.58
CA ALA A 31 15.64 -4.31 -1.12
C ALA A 31 14.32 -3.80 -0.52
N LEU A 32 13.76 -2.70 -1.04
CA LEU A 32 12.46 -2.17 -0.60
C LEU A 32 11.31 -3.15 -0.87
N TRP A 33 11.34 -3.82 -2.03
CA TRP A 33 10.36 -4.85 -2.37
C TRP A 33 10.45 -6.03 -1.40
N ALA A 34 11.66 -6.52 -1.13
CA ALA A 34 11.89 -7.61 -0.18
C ALA A 34 11.49 -7.22 1.25
N LEU A 35 11.75 -5.98 1.67
CA LEU A 35 11.31 -5.46 2.97
C LEU A 35 9.78 -5.34 3.04
N GLY A 36 9.14 -4.86 1.97
CA GLY A 36 7.68 -4.75 1.90
C GLY A 36 6.99 -6.10 2.01
N ILE A 37 7.44 -7.09 1.24
CA ILE A 37 6.84 -8.43 1.25
C ILE A 37 7.04 -9.16 2.58
N THR A 38 8.25 -9.09 3.16
CA THR A 38 8.55 -9.69 4.46
C THR A 38 7.75 -9.03 5.58
N SER A 39 7.66 -7.70 5.57
CA SER A 39 6.85 -6.95 6.54
C SER A 39 5.35 -7.29 6.40
N ARG A 40 4.83 -7.42 5.17
CA ARG A 40 3.44 -7.83 4.94
C ARG A 40 3.15 -9.21 5.52
N ILE A 41 4.01 -10.19 5.24
CA ILE A 41 3.85 -11.57 5.76
C ILE A 41 3.86 -11.55 7.30
N TRP A 42 4.82 -10.84 7.90
CA TRP A 42 4.91 -10.71 9.35
C TRP A 42 3.64 -10.11 9.97
N HIS A 43 3.15 -8.99 9.43
CA HIS A 43 1.95 -8.33 9.93
C HIS A 43 0.66 -9.16 9.72
N ASN A 44 0.56 -9.89 8.62
CA ASN A 44 -0.59 -10.77 8.37
C ASN A 44 -0.62 -11.96 9.33
N GLU A 45 0.54 -12.56 9.65
CA GLU A 45 0.60 -13.65 10.62
C GLU A 45 0.19 -13.17 12.01
N MET A 46 0.61 -11.98 12.42
CA MET A 46 0.17 -11.37 13.68
C MET A 46 -1.36 -11.18 13.73
N LEU A 47 -1.97 -10.73 12.62
CA LEU A 47 -3.42 -10.56 12.54
C LEU A 47 -4.15 -11.90 12.64
N HIS A 48 -3.67 -12.94 11.93
CA HIS A 48 -4.26 -14.27 11.99
C HIS A 48 -4.10 -14.92 13.36
N HIS A 49 -2.96 -14.73 14.01
CA HIS A 49 -2.76 -15.16 15.39
C HIS A 49 -3.78 -14.49 16.32
N ALA A 50 -3.94 -13.16 16.23
CA ALA A 50 -4.90 -12.43 17.05
C ALA A 50 -6.37 -12.85 16.76
N GLN A 51 -6.71 -13.11 15.49
CA GLN A 51 -8.01 -13.66 15.12
C GLN A 51 -8.27 -15.04 15.73
N ARG A 52 -7.27 -15.94 15.71
CA ARG A 52 -7.35 -17.26 16.33
C ARG A 52 -7.51 -17.14 17.85
N THR A 53 -6.72 -16.30 18.52
CA THR A 53 -6.83 -16.08 19.97
C THR A 53 -8.20 -15.50 20.35
N ALA A 54 -8.69 -14.51 19.60
CA ALA A 54 -10.01 -13.92 19.84
C ALA A 54 -11.15 -14.93 19.57
N ALA A 55 -11.01 -15.79 18.56
CA ALA A 55 -11.97 -16.85 18.26
C ALA A 55 -11.98 -17.96 19.32
N LEU A 56 -10.82 -18.38 19.83
CA LEU A 56 -10.73 -19.33 20.93
C LEU A 56 -11.34 -18.75 22.23
N GLY A 57 -11.24 -17.43 22.43
CA GLY A 57 -11.96 -16.72 23.49
C GLY A 57 -13.50 -16.73 23.36
N LYS A 58 -14.05 -16.98 22.15
CA LYS A 58 -15.51 -17.14 21.94
C LYS A 58 -16.07 -18.41 22.55
N ALA A 59 -15.25 -19.45 22.76
CA ALA A 59 -15.73 -20.70 23.34
C ALA A 59 -16.22 -20.56 24.80
N LYS A 60 -16.04 -19.40 25.44
CA LYS A 60 -16.46 -19.15 26.83
C LYS A 60 -17.54 -18.09 27.04
N LYS A 61 -17.90 -17.25 26.05
CA LYS A 61 -18.94 -16.21 26.21
C LYS A 61 -19.67 -15.96 24.89
N ASP A 62 -20.97 -16.21 24.95
CA ASP A 62 -21.94 -16.19 23.85
C ASP A 62 -22.12 -14.82 23.18
N ASP A 63 -22.52 -14.92 21.91
CA ASP A 63 -23.35 -14.02 21.11
C ASP A 63 -23.08 -12.51 21.03
N ASP A 64 -21.95 -12.09 20.46
CA ASP A 64 -21.93 -10.79 19.75
C ASP A 64 -20.83 -10.72 18.68
N THR A 65 -21.21 -10.76 17.41
CA THR A 65 -20.30 -10.59 16.27
C THR A 65 -19.72 -9.19 16.19
N ARG A 66 -20.39 -8.16 16.74
CA ARG A 66 -19.87 -6.79 16.83
C ARG A 66 -18.67 -6.64 17.76
N ASN A 67 -18.51 -7.56 18.72
CA ASN A 67 -17.37 -7.56 19.64
C ASN A 67 -16.12 -8.26 19.07
N LEU A 68 -16.20 -8.91 17.90
CA LEU A 68 -15.07 -9.65 17.37
C LEU A 68 -13.92 -8.72 16.97
N ASP A 69 -14.21 -7.65 16.24
CA ASP A 69 -13.19 -6.70 15.76
C ASP A 69 -12.52 -5.93 16.92
N ALA A 70 -13.26 -5.67 18.00
CA ALA A 70 -12.73 -5.10 19.22
C ALA A 70 -11.82 -6.10 19.95
N ARG A 71 -12.23 -7.36 20.08
CA ARG A 71 -11.43 -8.42 20.73
C ARG A 71 -10.18 -8.80 19.94
N VAL A 72 -10.25 -8.87 18.61
CA VAL A 72 -9.08 -9.10 17.74
C VAL A 72 -8.06 -7.98 17.92
N ARG A 73 -8.52 -6.74 18.14
CA ARG A 73 -7.65 -5.60 18.41
C ARG A 73 -7.04 -5.64 19.80
N ASP A 74 -7.81 -6.01 20.81
CA ASP A 74 -7.28 -6.18 22.16
C ASP A 74 -6.26 -7.33 22.22
N ALA A 75 -6.47 -8.37 21.42
CA ALA A 75 -5.54 -9.47 21.23
C ALA A 75 -4.36 -9.15 20.29
N LEU A 76 -4.38 -8.00 19.61
CA LEU A 76 -3.31 -7.61 18.70
C LEU A 76 -2.09 -7.20 19.53
N PRO A 77 -0.90 -7.77 19.28
CA PRO A 77 0.31 -7.34 19.95
C PRO A 77 0.57 -5.86 19.62
N ARG A 78 0.65 -4.99 20.65
CA ARG A 78 1.00 -3.57 20.51
C ARG A 78 2.51 -3.40 20.25
N CYS A 79 3.07 -4.12 19.30
CA CYS A 79 4.48 -4.03 18.92
C CYS A 79 4.63 -3.69 17.43
N GLY A 80 5.75 -3.06 17.08
CA GLY A 80 6.07 -2.65 15.71
C GLY A 80 5.14 -1.56 15.16
N LEU A 81 4.83 -1.64 13.85
CA LEU A 81 4.02 -0.62 13.17
C LEU A 81 2.57 -0.50 13.67
N HIS A 82 2.03 -1.52 14.36
CA HIS A 82 0.67 -1.47 14.93
C HIS A 82 0.53 -0.43 16.05
N VAL A 83 1.64 0.04 16.62
CA VAL A 83 1.65 1.15 17.59
C VAL A 83 1.40 2.48 16.89
N CYS A 84 1.92 2.64 15.67
CA CYS A 84 1.88 3.91 14.94
C CYS A 84 0.68 3.99 14.00
N VAL A 85 0.31 2.89 13.36
CA VAL A 85 -0.60 2.86 12.21
C VAL A 85 -1.72 1.83 12.43
N SER A 86 -2.95 2.21 12.07
CA SER A 86 -4.13 1.35 12.18
C SER A 86 -4.08 0.15 11.23
N HIS A 87 -3.55 0.34 10.02
CA HIS A 87 -3.49 -0.66 8.97
C HIS A 87 -2.10 -0.77 8.35
N PRO A 88 -1.13 -1.37 9.05
CA PRO A 88 0.25 -1.43 8.57
C PRO A 88 0.44 -2.30 7.33
N GLN A 89 -0.50 -3.22 7.06
CA GLN A 89 -0.51 -4.03 5.84
C GLN A 89 -0.48 -3.15 4.57
N PHE A 90 -1.21 -2.04 4.56
CA PHE A 90 -1.30 -1.17 3.38
C PHE A 90 -0.01 -0.40 3.18
N LEU A 91 0.67 0.01 4.25
CA LEU A 91 1.98 0.63 4.16
C LEU A 91 3.03 -0.36 3.63
N CYS A 92 2.99 -1.61 4.09
CA CYS A 92 3.89 -2.66 3.59
C CYS A 92 3.65 -2.94 2.10
N GLU A 93 2.38 -2.99 1.70
CA GLU A 93 1.98 -3.18 0.30
C GLU A 93 2.40 -1.99 -0.58
N TRP A 94 2.24 -0.76 -0.11
CA TRP A 94 2.74 0.41 -0.83
C TRP A 94 4.27 0.40 -0.94
N THR A 95 4.97 -0.05 0.10
CA THR A 95 6.43 -0.19 0.09
C THR A 95 6.89 -1.26 -0.88
N GLU A 96 6.17 -2.39 -0.95
CA GLU A 96 6.40 -3.47 -1.91
C GLU A 96 6.23 -2.97 -3.35
N TRP A 97 5.10 -2.35 -3.65
CA TRP A 97 4.82 -1.83 -5.00
C TRP A 97 5.75 -0.67 -5.38
N PHE A 98 6.16 0.16 -4.41
CA PHE A 98 7.14 1.21 -4.64
C PHE A 98 8.53 0.64 -4.95
N GLY A 99 8.99 -0.36 -4.18
CA GLY A 99 10.22 -1.08 -4.45
C GLY A 99 10.22 -1.76 -5.82
N PHE A 100 9.11 -2.43 -6.16
CA PHE A 100 8.90 -3.03 -7.48
C PHE A 100 8.98 -1.98 -8.59
N ALA A 101 8.29 -0.84 -8.44
CA ALA A 101 8.31 0.21 -9.46
C ALA A 101 9.72 0.81 -9.64
N LEU A 102 10.44 1.02 -8.54
CA LEU A 102 11.81 1.52 -8.54
C LEU A 102 12.82 0.53 -9.14
N ALA A 103 12.58 -0.77 -8.98
CA ALA A 103 13.40 -1.83 -9.56
C ALA A 103 13.09 -2.07 -11.05
N ALA A 104 11.82 -2.03 -11.43
CA ALA A 104 11.38 -2.36 -12.78
C ALA A 104 11.53 -1.18 -13.74
N ALA A 105 11.29 0.05 -13.31
CA ALA A 105 11.19 1.22 -14.19
C ALA A 105 12.28 2.28 -13.92
N PRO A 106 12.53 3.21 -14.85
CA PRO A 106 13.42 4.35 -14.59
C PRO A 106 12.92 5.18 -13.41
N ARG A 107 13.80 5.99 -12.82
CA ARG A 107 13.36 6.99 -11.84
C ARG A 107 12.37 7.93 -12.53
N PRO A 108 11.16 8.11 -11.99
CA PRO A 108 10.17 8.95 -12.64
C PRO A 108 10.66 10.40 -12.52
N PRO A 109 10.73 11.16 -13.62
CA PRO A 109 11.13 12.57 -13.57
C PRO A 109 10.10 13.47 -12.86
N PHE A 110 9.01 12.90 -12.34
CA PHE A 110 7.76 13.59 -12.03
C PHE A 110 7.42 13.73 -10.55
N LEU A 111 8.16 13.13 -9.59
CA LEU A 111 7.69 13.00 -8.20
C LEU A 111 7.35 14.30 -7.47
N LEU A 112 7.82 15.46 -7.94
CA LEU A 112 7.47 16.77 -7.38
C LEU A 112 6.70 17.68 -8.35
N ALA A 113 6.92 17.57 -9.66
CA ALA A 113 6.30 18.44 -10.66
C ALA A 113 4.85 18.05 -11.03
N SER A 114 4.50 16.75 -10.98
CA SER A 114 3.17 16.28 -11.39
C SER A 114 2.11 16.33 -10.30
N ALA A 115 2.49 16.36 -9.01
CA ALA A 115 1.53 16.54 -7.91
C ALA A 115 0.75 17.86 -8.08
N ARG A 116 1.45 18.94 -8.47
CA ARG A 116 0.84 20.23 -8.77
C ARG A 116 -0.04 20.20 -10.03
N TRP A 117 0.30 19.36 -11.02
CA TRP A 117 -0.52 19.18 -12.23
C TRP A 117 -1.81 18.41 -11.95
N LEU A 118 -1.75 17.37 -11.11
CA LEU A 118 -2.91 16.56 -10.70
C LEU A 118 -3.88 17.32 -9.78
N CYS A 119 -3.40 18.30 -9.00
CA CYS A 119 -4.26 19.13 -8.15
C CYS A 119 -5.03 20.22 -8.92
N ASN A 120 -4.84 20.36 -10.24
CA ASN A 120 -5.58 21.34 -11.04
C ASN A 120 -6.87 20.72 -11.60
N ALA A 121 -8.03 21.25 -11.20
CA ALA A 121 -9.35 20.77 -11.61
C ALA A 121 -9.54 20.69 -13.14
N ARG A 122 -8.90 21.59 -13.92
CA ARG A 122 -8.96 21.55 -15.40
C ARG A 122 -8.25 20.31 -15.96
N ASN A 123 -7.12 19.94 -15.36
CA ASN A 123 -6.35 18.77 -15.77
C ASN A 123 -7.08 17.47 -15.40
N VAL A 124 -7.75 17.45 -14.25
CA VAL A 124 -8.62 16.34 -13.83
C VAL A 124 -9.81 16.17 -14.77
N LEU A 125 -10.44 17.27 -15.21
CA LEU A 125 -11.55 17.20 -16.16
C LEU A 125 -11.09 16.69 -17.54
N THR A 126 -9.91 17.10 -18.00
CA THR A 126 -9.32 16.54 -19.23
C THR A 126 -8.96 15.07 -19.09
N LEU A 127 -8.60 14.61 -17.89
CA LEU A 127 -8.34 13.21 -17.60
C LEU A 127 -9.58 12.34 -17.82
N VAL A 128 -10.73 12.81 -17.36
CA VAL A 128 -12.00 12.07 -17.39
C VAL A 128 -12.57 12.01 -18.80
N ARG A 129 -12.32 13.04 -19.62
CA ARG A 129 -12.82 13.11 -21.00
C ARG A 129 -11.90 12.44 -22.04
N ASN A 130 -10.62 12.30 -21.77
CA ASN A 130 -9.67 11.68 -22.70
C ASN A 130 -9.59 10.17 -22.49
N PRO A 131 -9.26 9.40 -23.54
CA PRO A 131 -9.07 7.97 -23.41
C PRO A 131 -7.87 7.66 -22.48
N ALA A 132 -8.01 6.62 -21.66
CA ALA A 132 -7.10 6.31 -20.55
C ALA A 132 -5.62 6.12 -20.96
N TYR A 133 -5.34 5.76 -22.22
CA TYR A 133 -3.97 5.60 -22.71
C TYR A 133 -3.20 6.94 -22.85
N LEU A 134 -3.90 8.09 -22.89
CA LEU A 134 -3.28 9.42 -22.93
C LEU A 134 -2.99 10.02 -21.55
N PHE A 135 -3.44 9.35 -20.48
CA PHE A 135 -3.32 9.87 -19.11
C PHE A 135 -1.86 10.11 -18.69
N ALA A 136 -0.96 9.18 -19.05
CA ALA A 136 0.44 9.26 -18.66
C ALA A 136 1.33 8.47 -19.65
N PRO A 137 1.50 8.93 -20.90
CA PRO A 137 2.22 8.17 -21.94
C PRO A 137 3.68 7.88 -21.60
N ASN A 138 4.29 8.72 -20.74
CA ASN A 138 5.68 8.58 -20.31
C ASN A 138 5.83 7.93 -18.93
N LEU A 139 4.74 7.57 -18.26
CA LEU A 139 4.79 6.92 -16.96
C LEU A 139 4.90 5.41 -17.15
N ALA A 140 5.95 4.80 -16.60
CA ALA A 140 6.13 3.37 -16.72
C ALA A 140 4.95 2.63 -16.05
N PRO A 141 4.46 1.52 -16.64
CA PRO A 141 3.30 0.79 -16.11
C PRO A 141 3.43 0.37 -14.64
N SER A 142 4.65 0.12 -14.15
CA SER A 142 4.89 -0.22 -12.74
C SER A 142 4.53 0.91 -11.76
N TYR A 143 4.75 2.18 -12.13
CA TYR A 143 4.31 3.32 -11.32
C TYR A 143 2.79 3.56 -11.41
N ILE A 144 2.17 3.20 -12.55
CA ILE A 144 0.71 3.24 -12.68
C ILE A 144 0.07 2.27 -11.70
N VAL A 145 0.60 1.05 -11.59
CA VAL A 145 0.12 0.05 -10.61
C VAL A 145 0.22 0.60 -9.19
N LEU A 146 1.38 1.14 -8.80
CA LEU A 146 1.55 1.77 -7.49
C LEU A 146 0.51 2.88 -7.24
N PHE A 147 0.31 3.76 -8.23
CA PHE A 147 -0.64 4.86 -8.09
C PHE A 147 -2.08 4.36 -7.93
N VAL A 148 -2.48 3.37 -8.73
CA VAL A 148 -3.80 2.73 -8.62
C VAL A 148 -3.98 2.11 -7.25
N GLU A 149 -2.99 1.38 -6.73
CA GLU A 149 -3.07 0.77 -5.40
C GLU A 149 -3.22 1.82 -4.30
N VAL A 150 -2.44 2.91 -4.35
CA VAL A 150 -2.59 4.02 -3.40
C VAL A 150 -3.99 4.62 -3.47
N VAL A 151 -4.48 4.94 -4.67
CA VAL A 151 -5.80 5.57 -4.87
C VAL A 151 -6.96 4.66 -4.44
N VAL A 152 -6.84 3.34 -4.62
CA VAL A 152 -7.87 2.36 -4.24
C VAL A 152 -7.83 2.08 -2.73
N MET A 153 -6.64 1.88 -2.16
CA MET A 153 -6.50 1.47 -0.75
C MET A 153 -6.65 2.63 0.23
N LEU A 154 -6.23 3.85 -0.14
CA LEU A 154 -6.30 5.03 0.73
C LEU A 154 -7.73 5.34 1.23
N PRO A 155 -8.78 5.46 0.39
CA PRO A 155 -10.13 5.75 0.87
C PRO A 155 -10.70 4.59 1.71
N TYR A 156 -10.34 3.35 1.38
CA TYR A 156 -10.75 2.18 2.16
C TYR A 156 -10.15 2.21 3.57
N ALA A 157 -8.84 2.44 3.68
CA ALA A 157 -8.14 2.53 4.96
C ALA A 157 -8.67 3.71 5.80
N TRP A 158 -8.93 4.86 5.17
CA TRP A 158 -9.50 6.02 5.83
C TRP A 158 -10.88 5.76 6.44
N ARG A 159 -11.81 5.18 5.66
CA ARG A 159 -13.15 4.82 6.18
C ARG A 159 -13.06 3.84 7.34
N ARG A 160 -12.16 2.85 7.23
CA ARG A 160 -11.94 1.87 8.29
C ARG A 160 -11.37 2.54 9.54
N HIS A 161 -10.41 3.47 9.42
CA HIS A 161 -9.90 4.25 10.54
C HIS A 161 -10.99 5.13 11.20
N GLN A 162 -11.86 5.77 10.41
CA GLN A 162 -12.98 6.56 10.94
C GLN A 162 -13.99 5.72 11.71
N SER A 163 -14.39 4.55 11.18
CA SER A 163 -15.27 3.61 11.88
C SER A 163 -14.67 3.14 13.21
N LEU A 164 -13.34 3.09 13.30
CA LEU A 164 -12.64 2.76 14.54
C LEU A 164 -12.58 3.93 15.51
N LYS A 165 -12.48 5.17 15.02
CA LYS A 165 -12.57 6.38 15.85
C LYS A 165 -13.95 6.57 16.48
N THR A 166 -15.03 6.12 15.84
CA THR A 166 -16.38 6.17 16.40
C THR A 166 -16.73 4.99 17.32
N GLY A 167 -16.05 3.85 17.21
CA GLY A 167 -16.18 2.72 18.15
C GLY A 167 -15.47 2.94 19.49
N VAL A 168 -16.08 2.57 20.61
CA VAL A 168 -15.76 2.96 22.01
C VAL A 168 -14.40 2.45 22.58
N ALA A 169 -13.51 1.84 21.79
CA ALA A 169 -12.27 1.26 22.33
C ALA A 169 -11.18 2.33 22.64
N ALA A 170 -10.78 2.43 23.90
CA ALA A 170 -9.68 3.26 24.39
C ALA A 170 -8.31 2.71 23.98
N GLY A 171 -7.47 3.55 23.35
CA GLY A 171 -6.12 3.20 22.90
C GLY A 171 -5.96 3.07 21.38
N LYS A 172 -6.38 4.10 20.63
CA LYS A 172 -6.33 4.09 19.16
C LYS A 172 -4.97 4.59 18.65
N PRO A 173 -4.34 3.91 17.69
CA PRO A 173 -3.15 4.44 17.03
C PRO A 173 -3.50 5.77 16.32
N PRO A 174 -2.57 6.74 16.34
CA PRO A 174 -2.84 8.10 15.86
C PRO A 174 -3.06 8.19 14.35
N PHE A 175 -2.49 7.27 13.57
CA PHE A 175 -2.47 7.33 12.10
C PHE A 175 -3.26 6.19 11.44
N ALA A 176 -3.82 6.48 10.26
CA ALA A 176 -4.58 5.54 9.45
C ALA A 176 -3.66 4.58 8.68
N VAL A 177 -2.70 5.11 7.90
CA VAL A 177 -1.82 4.34 7.01
C VAL A 177 -0.38 4.82 7.02
N VAL A 178 -0.11 6.13 6.99
CA VAL A 178 1.26 6.65 6.91
C VAL A 178 1.57 7.36 8.22
N PRO A 179 2.55 6.86 8.99
CA PRO A 179 2.90 7.51 10.23
C PRO A 179 3.32 8.95 9.93
N PHE A 180 2.79 9.90 10.70
CA PHE A 180 3.07 11.34 10.61
C PHE A 180 2.50 12.09 9.39
N VAL A 181 1.73 11.43 8.53
CA VAL A 181 1.04 12.08 7.39
C VAL A 181 -0.46 11.81 7.40
N LEU A 182 -0.87 10.56 7.68
CA LEU A 182 -2.24 10.08 7.47
C LEU A 182 -2.61 8.94 8.41
#